data_AF-A0A2P4Q5R9-F1
#
_entry.id   AF-A0A2P4Q5R9-F1
#
_cell.length_a   1.000
_cell.length_b   1.000
_cell.length_c   1.000
_cell.angle_alpha   90.00
_cell.angle_beta   90.00
_cell.angle_gamma   90.00
#
_symmetry.space_group_name_H-M   'P 1'
#
loop_
_entity.id
_entity.type
_entity.pdbx_description
1 polymer ?
#
loop_
_entity_poly.entity_id
_entity_poly.type
_entity_poly.pdbx_seq_one_letter_code
_entity_poly.pdbx_strand_id
1 'polypeptide(L)'
;MRPLLFYICKDLTTGGSFGSLNSEVVDESWDRNWVSYQYFRRGFIFMTIIWGYGLLSEVLVRAMIIYNLTPVRMSPDKALAASNIIHYVWLAKFALLTLFLVRRMKKQKENLSSASDLSLIHI
;
A
#
# COMPACT_ATOMS: atom_id res chain seq x y z
N MET A 1 -3.21 9.01 -15.16
CA MET A 1 -3.70 7.68 -14.72
C MET A 1 -3.52 7.54 -13.23
N ARG A 2 -4.45 6.86 -12.54
CA ARG A 2 -4.33 6.53 -11.11
C ARG A 2 -3.68 5.15 -10.96
N PRO A 3 -2.78 4.94 -10.00
CA PRO A 3 -2.05 3.69 -9.86
C PRO A 3 -2.92 2.61 -9.19
N LEU A 4 -2.58 1.33 -9.38
CA LEU A 4 -3.40 0.19 -8.94
C LEU A 4 -3.80 0.24 -7.45
N LEU A 5 -2.86 0.57 -6.56
CA LEU A 5 -3.16 0.65 -5.12
C LEU A 5 -4.18 1.72 -4.76
N PHE A 6 -4.39 2.75 -5.58
CA PHE A 6 -5.48 3.69 -5.36
C PHE A 6 -6.82 2.98 -5.39
N TYR A 7 -7.05 2.11 -6.38
CA TYR A 7 -8.31 1.39 -6.53
C TYR A 7 -8.49 0.32 -5.45
N ILE A 8 -7.43 -0.44 -5.14
CA ILE A 8 -7.47 -1.48 -4.10
C ILE A 8 -7.76 -0.86 -2.73
N CYS A 9 -7.05 0.21 -2.36
CA CYS A 9 -7.30 0.87 -1.08
C CYS A 9 -8.65 1.57 -1.04
N LYS A 10 -9.10 2.19 -2.14
CA LYS A 10 -10.44 2.76 -2.24
C LYS A 10 -11.49 1.69 -1.95
N ASP A 11 -11.42 0.57 -2.64
CA ASP A 11 -12.34 -0.57 -2.50
C ASP A 11 -12.35 -1.13 -1.08
N LEU A 12 -11.17 -1.34 -0.47
CA LEU A 12 -11.03 -1.76 0.93
C LEU A 12 -11.68 -0.78 1.91
N THR A 13 -11.59 0.53 1.66
CA THR A 13 -12.17 1.55 2.55
C THR A 13 -13.65 1.82 2.31
N THR A 14 -14.15 1.59 1.10
CA THR A 14 -15.59 1.61 0.78
C THR A 14 -16.30 0.33 1.22
N GLY A 15 -15.56 -0.60 1.85
CA GLY A 15 -16.07 -1.90 2.30
C GLY A 15 -16.20 -2.95 1.20
N GLY A 16 -15.84 -2.59 -0.03
CA GLY A 16 -15.80 -3.45 -1.22
C GLY A 16 -16.96 -4.46 -1.32
N SER A 17 -16.68 -5.64 -1.86
CA SER A 17 -17.60 -6.78 -1.93
C SER A 17 -18.03 -7.36 -0.55
N PHE A 18 -17.61 -6.76 0.58
CA PHE A 18 -17.80 -7.29 1.93
C PHE A 18 -18.63 -6.41 2.89
N GLY A 19 -19.13 -5.24 2.47
CA GLY A 19 -20.10 -4.50 3.27
C GLY A 19 -20.16 -2.99 2.96
N SER A 20 -21.28 -2.55 2.38
CA SER A 20 -21.54 -1.17 2.00
C SER A 20 -21.62 -0.22 3.22
N LEU A 21 -20.64 0.67 3.35
CA LEU A 21 -20.79 1.94 4.07
C LEU A 21 -20.78 3.07 3.03
N ASN A 22 -21.94 3.73 2.83
CA ASN A 22 -22.17 4.93 2.01
C ASN A 22 -21.11 5.20 0.92
N SER A 23 -21.12 4.37 -0.13
CA SER A 23 -20.13 4.36 -1.21
C SER A 23 -19.99 5.72 -1.93
N GLU A 24 -21.09 6.46 -2.12
CA GLU A 24 -21.09 7.76 -2.81
C GLU A 24 -20.24 8.82 -2.10
N VAL A 25 -20.42 8.99 -0.78
CA VAL A 25 -19.71 10.01 0.01
C VAL A 25 -18.21 9.71 0.06
N VAL A 26 -17.85 8.43 0.13
CA VAL A 26 -16.45 8.01 0.14
C VAL A 26 -15.81 8.24 -1.23
N ASP A 27 -16.49 7.93 -2.34
CA ASP A 27 -15.92 8.08 -3.68
C ASP A 27 -15.61 9.56 -4.02
N GLU A 28 -16.54 10.47 -3.74
CA GLU A 28 -16.32 11.91 -3.94
C GLU A 28 -15.14 12.43 -3.12
N SER A 29 -14.96 11.94 -1.89
CA SER A 29 -13.86 12.36 -1.04
C SER A 29 -12.50 11.91 -1.59
N TRP A 30 -12.40 10.70 -2.16
CA TRP A 30 -11.16 10.16 -2.72
C TRP A 30 -10.77 10.86 -4.02
N ASP A 31 -11.74 11.15 -4.87
CA ASP A 31 -11.54 11.90 -6.11
C ASP A 31 -11.12 13.34 -5.83
N ARG A 32 -11.78 13.99 -4.87
CA ARG A 32 -11.38 15.32 -4.40
C ARG A 32 -9.96 15.30 -3.82
N ASN A 33 -9.63 14.33 -2.97
CA ASN A 33 -8.29 14.22 -2.40
C ASN A 33 -7.22 13.98 -3.47
N TRP A 34 -7.54 13.19 -4.51
CA TRP A 34 -6.63 12.94 -5.64
C TRP A 34 -6.31 14.21 -6.42
N VAL A 35 -7.30 15.06 -6.69
CA VAL A 35 -7.10 16.32 -7.42
C VAL A 35 -6.42 17.37 -6.54
N SER A 36 -6.91 17.54 -5.31
CA SER A 36 -6.48 18.63 -4.42
C SER A 36 -5.09 18.42 -3.80
N TYR A 37 -4.68 17.18 -3.54
CA TYR A 37 -3.46 16.91 -2.76
C TYR A 37 -2.37 16.19 -3.56
N GLN A 38 -1.26 16.88 -3.81
CA GLN A 38 -0.11 16.29 -4.49
C GLN A 38 0.58 15.19 -3.66
N TYR A 39 0.60 15.32 -2.33
CA TYR A 39 1.17 14.30 -1.44
C TYR A 39 0.40 12.98 -1.49
N PHE A 40 -0.93 13.06 -1.66
CA PHE A 40 -1.80 11.88 -1.77
C PHE A 40 -1.49 11.11 -3.05
N ARG A 41 -1.39 11.83 -4.19
CA ARG A 41 -0.99 11.23 -5.49
C ARG A 41 0.37 10.56 -5.43
N ARG A 42 1.38 11.29 -4.92
CA ARG A 42 2.75 10.78 -4.80
C ARG A 42 2.80 9.56 -3.88
N GLY A 43 2.09 9.58 -2.76
CA GLY A 43 2.00 8.45 -1.83
C GLY A 43 1.55 7.16 -2.53
N PHE A 44 0.45 7.20 -3.27
CA PHE A 44 -0.05 6.04 -4.01
C PHE A 44 0.86 5.59 -5.15
N ILE A 45 1.51 6.52 -5.85
CA ILE A 45 2.50 6.17 -6.89
C ILE A 45 3.70 5.45 -6.27
N PHE A 46 4.29 6.00 -5.20
CA PHE A 46 5.41 5.36 -4.51
C PHE A 46 5.03 4.00 -3.94
N MET A 47 3.85 3.88 -3.32
CA MET A 47 3.36 2.59 -2.84
C MET A 47 3.24 1.58 -3.97
N THR A 48 2.70 1.97 -5.12
CA THR A 48 2.53 1.06 -6.27
C THR A 48 3.85 0.61 -6.86
N ILE A 49 4.83 1.52 -6.97
CA ILE A 49 6.17 1.17 -7.43
C ILE A 49 6.84 0.20 -6.44
N ILE A 50 6.78 0.50 -5.14
CA ILE A 50 7.39 -0.36 -4.10
C ILE A 50 6.74 -1.75 -4.08
N TRP A 51 5.41 -1.83 -4.16
CA TRP A 51 4.69 -3.10 -4.25
C TRP A 51 5.05 -3.86 -5.54
N GLY A 52 5.13 -3.17 -6.68
CA GLY A 52 5.49 -3.80 -7.96
C GLY A 52 6.89 -4.42 -7.93
N TYR A 53 7.91 -3.65 -7.53
CA TYR A 53 9.28 -4.16 -7.37
C TYR A 53 9.38 -5.20 -6.25
N GLY A 54 8.61 -5.03 -5.19
CA GLY A 54 8.53 -5.94 -4.07
C GLY A 54 8.01 -7.33 -4.43
N LEU A 55 6.95 -7.40 -5.24
CA LEU A 55 6.40 -8.65 -5.73
C LEU A 55 7.31 -9.29 -6.78
N LEU A 56 7.90 -8.49 -7.67
CA LEU A 56 8.84 -9.00 -8.67
C LEU A 56 10.08 -9.62 -8.01
N SER A 57 10.66 -8.95 -7.02
CA SER A 57 11.80 -9.49 -6.28
C SER A 57 11.46 -10.74 -5.48
N GLU A 58 10.26 -10.85 -4.92
CA GLU A 58 9.82 -12.07 -4.22
C GLU A 58 9.78 -13.28 -5.15
N VAL A 59 9.24 -13.12 -6.37
CA VAL A 59 9.20 -14.19 -7.38
C VAL A 59 10.62 -14.63 -7.77
N LEU A 60 11.55 -13.68 -7.94
CA LEU A 60 12.95 -14.00 -8.24
C LEU A 60 13.62 -14.77 -7.11
N VAL A 61 13.44 -14.35 -5.86
CA VAL A 61 13.99 -15.05 -4.68
C VAL A 61 13.40 -16.45 -4.57
N ARG A 62 12.08 -16.60 -4.77
CA ARG A 62 11.41 -17.91 -4.77
C ARG A 62 11.96 -18.83 -5.85
N ALA A 63 12.16 -18.34 -7.07
CA ALA A 63 12.77 -19.10 -8.14
C ALA A 63 14.20 -19.53 -7.76
N MET A 64 15.01 -18.64 -7.21
CA MET A 64 16.37 -18.97 -6.78
C MET A 64 16.40 -20.09 -5.72
N ILE A 65 15.48 -20.08 -4.76
CA ILE A 65 15.37 -21.11 -3.72
C ILE A 65 14.95 -22.46 -4.32
N ILE A 66 13.93 -22.49 -5.19
CA ILE A 66 13.40 -23.73 -5.78
C ILE A 66 14.43 -24.37 -6.73
N TYR A 67 15.12 -23.57 -7.53
CA TYR A 67 16.14 -24.05 -8.47
C TYR A 67 17.52 -24.29 -7.82
N ASN A 68 17.63 -24.23 -6.48
CA ASN A 68 18.90 -24.39 -5.74
C ASN A 68 20.03 -23.47 -6.25
N LEU A 69 19.66 -22.28 -6.73
CA LEU A 69 20.62 -21.23 -7.15
C LEU A 69 21.17 -20.46 -5.94
N THR A 70 20.66 -20.74 -4.74
CA THR A 70 21.19 -20.24 -3.48
C THR A 70 22.42 -21.03 -3.02
N PRO A 71 23.38 -20.40 -2.31
CA PRO A 71 24.56 -21.08 -1.80
C PRO A 71 24.24 -22.19 -0.78
N VAL A 72 23.05 -22.12 -0.16
CA VAL A 72 22.50 -23.16 0.70
C VAL A 72 21.62 -24.08 -0.14
N ARG A 73 22.03 -25.35 -0.29
CA ARG A 73 21.20 -26.39 -0.90
C ARG A 73 20.17 -26.90 0.11
N MET A 74 18.91 -26.94 -0.29
CA MET A 74 17.83 -27.47 0.53
C MET A 74 17.16 -28.65 -0.17
N SER A 75 16.65 -29.61 0.61
CA SER A 75 15.68 -30.59 0.10
C SER A 75 14.44 -29.85 -0.43
N PRO A 76 13.78 -30.33 -1.51
CA PRO A 76 12.60 -29.70 -2.09
C PRO A 76 11.53 -29.30 -1.05
N ASP A 77 11.24 -30.17 -0.08
CA ASP A 77 10.22 -29.91 0.95
C ASP A 77 10.61 -28.74 1.85
N LYS A 78 11.90 -28.65 2.21
CA LYS A 78 12.44 -27.56 3.03
C LYS A 78 12.50 -26.25 2.24
N ALA A 79 12.83 -26.31 0.96
CA ALA A 79 12.87 -25.16 0.07
C ALA A 79 11.48 -24.53 -0.09
N LEU A 80 10.44 -25.35 -0.27
CA LEU A 80 9.05 -24.88 -0.34
C LEU A 80 8.58 -24.24 0.97
N ALA A 81 8.85 -24.88 2.10
CA ALA A 81 8.49 -24.34 3.41
C ALA A 81 9.19 -23.00 3.69
N ALA A 82 10.51 -22.92 3.44
CA ALA A 82 11.28 -21.70 3.61
C ALA A 82 10.79 -20.57 2.69
N SER A 83 10.49 -20.89 1.42
CA SER A 83 9.96 -19.91 0.47
C SER A 83 8.63 -19.33 0.91
N ASN A 84 7.71 -20.15 1.43
CA ASN A 84 6.42 -19.68 1.93
C ASN A 84 6.56 -18.81 3.17
N ILE A 85 7.44 -19.18 4.11
CA ILE A 85 7.72 -18.35 5.29
C ILE A 85 8.27 -16.99 4.88
N ILE A 86 9.25 -16.97 3.97
CA ILE A 86 9.82 -15.72 3.44
C ILE A 86 8.72 -14.87 2.80
N HIS A 87 7.85 -15.48 1.99
CA HIS A 87 6.74 -14.79 1.34
C HIS A 87 5.78 -14.14 2.33
N TYR A 88 5.35 -14.87 3.38
CA TYR A 88 4.45 -14.29 4.38
C TYR A 88 5.09 -13.16 5.17
N VAL A 89 6.37 -13.30 5.53
CA VAL A 89 7.14 -12.21 6.19
C VAL A 89 7.24 -11.00 5.26
N TRP A 90 7.44 -11.22 3.96
CA TRP A 90 7.53 -10.18 2.95
C TRP A 90 6.20 -9.43 2.81
N LEU A 91 5.08 -10.17 2.69
CA LEU A 91 3.73 -9.60 2.66
C LEU A 91 3.41 -8.80 3.93
N ALA A 92 3.77 -9.32 5.10
CA ALA A 92 3.56 -8.61 6.37
C ALA A 92 4.32 -7.27 6.40
N LYS A 93 5.56 -7.22 5.91
CA LYS A 93 6.33 -5.96 5.79
C LYS A 93 5.63 -4.97 4.86
N PHE A 94 5.13 -5.41 3.71
CA PHE A 94 4.41 -4.51 2.80
C PHE A 94 3.07 -4.04 3.35
N ALA A 95 2.33 -4.90 4.04
CA ALA A 95 1.11 -4.51 4.73
C ALA A 95 1.39 -3.43 5.80
N LEU A 96 2.44 -3.62 6.61
CA LEU A 96 2.87 -2.62 7.60
C LEU A 96 3.30 -1.30 6.96
N LEU A 97 4.07 -1.35 5.86
CA LEU A 97 4.47 -0.17 5.11
C LEU A 97 3.25 0.58 4.56
N THR A 98 2.28 -0.15 4.01
CA THR A 98 1.01 0.40 3.51
C THR A 98 0.26 1.12 4.63
N LEU A 99 0.10 0.48 5.79
CA LEU A 99 -0.56 1.09 6.94
C LEU A 99 0.19 2.34 7.43
N PHE A 100 1.52 2.28 7.49
CA PHE A 100 2.35 3.42 7.88
C PHE A 100 2.17 4.62 6.93
N LEU A 101 2.20 4.38 5.62
CA LEU A 101 2.05 5.44 4.62
C LEU A 101 0.65 6.02 4.62
N VAL A 102 -0.39 5.20 4.77
CA VAL A 102 -1.77 5.66 4.90
C VAL A 102 -1.95 6.53 6.15
N ARG A 103 -1.42 6.09 7.31
CA ARG A 103 -1.43 6.89 8.54
C ARG A 103 -0.68 8.21 8.36
N ARG A 104 0.46 8.20 7.68
CA ARG A 104 1.22 9.42 7.36
C ARG A 104 0.41 10.37 6.48
N MET A 105 -0.26 9.88 5.44
CA MET A 105 -1.12 10.71 4.59
C MET A 105 -2.28 11.32 5.37
N LYS A 106 -2.92 10.55 6.27
CA LYS A 106 -3.98 11.05 7.13
C LYS A 106 -3.50 12.17 8.04
N LYS A 107 -2.35 11.99 8.69
CA LYS A 107 -1.73 13.03 9.55
C LYS A 107 -1.40 14.31 8.78
N GLN A 108 -0.93 14.20 7.54
CA GLN A 108 -0.65 15.37 6.70
C GLN A 108 -1.93 16.14 6.32
N LYS A 109 -3.05 15.44 6.11
CA LYS A 109 -4.35 16.06 5.87
C LYS A 109 -4.83 16.87 7.08
N GLU A 110 -4.75 16.28 8.28
CA GLU A 110 -5.16 16.92 9.54
C GLU A 110 -4.34 18.18 9.86
N ASN A 111 -3.03 18.13 9.64
CA ASN A 111 -2.15 19.29 9.83
C ASN A 111 -2.46 20.44 8.87
N LEU A 112 -2.94 20.14 7.66
CA LEU A 112 -3.26 21.14 6.66
C LEU A 112 -4.60 21.82 6.95
N SER A 113 -5.60 21.07 7.44
CA SER A 113 -6.89 21.67 7.84
C SER A 113 -6.75 22.56 9.07
N SER A 114 -5.96 22.15 10.07
CA SER A 114 -5.72 23.01 11.24
C SER A 114 -4.96 24.29 10.89
N ALA A 115 -4.03 24.23 9.93
CA ALA A 115 -3.33 25.41 9.44
C ALA A 115 -4.24 26.37 8.66
N SER A 116 -5.18 25.86 7.85
CA SER A 116 -6.17 26.72 7.17
C SER A 116 -7.12 27.39 8.16
N ASP A 117 -7.57 26.67 9.18
CA ASP A 117 -8.50 27.21 10.19
C ASP A 117 -7.83 28.33 11.01
N LEU A 118 -6.55 28.17 11.38
CA LEU A 118 -5.79 29.22 12.07
C LEU A 118 -5.62 30.50 11.24
N SER A 119 -5.47 30.37 9.91
CA SER A 119 -5.30 31.52 9.02
C SER A 119 -6.57 32.35 8.84
N LEU A 120 -7.76 31.75 9.02
CA LEU A 120 -9.05 32.43 8.94
C LEU A 120 -9.43 33.17 10.23
N ILE A 121 -8.86 32.79 11.37
CA ILE A 121 -9.12 33.44 12.68
C ILE A 121 -8.31 34.75 12.82
N HIS A 122 -7.28 34.95 12.00
CA HIS A 122 -6.40 36.12 12.03
C HIS A 122 -6.75 37.22 11.00
N ILE A 123 -7.93 37.13 10.35
CA ILE A 123 -8.50 38.14 9.46
C ILE A 123 -9.76 38.70 10.12
#